data_AF-B7QZR8-F1
#
_entry.id   AF-B7QZR8-F1
#
_cell.length_a   1.000
_cell.length_b   1.000
_cell.length_c   1.000
_cell.angle_alpha   90.00
_cell.angle_beta   90.00
_cell.angle_gamma   90.00
#
_symmetry.space_group_name_H-M   'P 1'
#
loop_
_entity.id
_entity.type
_entity.pdbx_description
1 polymer ?
#
loop_
_entity_poly.entity_id
_entity_poly.type
_entity_poly.pdbx_seq_one_letter_code
_entity_poly.pdbx_strand_id
1 'polypeptide(L)'
;MLRRNGHRDVIPQVVESLSISYSIIGEDEIFEEALDVASLTGASGFDTYFIALAKLMGGLLITDDVKMARHAESVGVTPLLLRETTEEHLRDVLSPP
;
A
#
# COMPACT_ATOMS: atom_id res chain seq x y z
N MET A 1 -22.14 9.19 -1.68
CA MET A 1 -20.80 9.25 -2.31
C MET A 1 -19.84 9.90 -1.31
N LEU A 2 -18.88 9.15 -0.77
CA LEU A 2 -17.84 9.71 0.10
C LEU A 2 -17.01 10.70 -0.72
N ARG A 3 -17.00 11.97 -0.30
CA ARG A 3 -16.16 13.02 -0.91
C ARG A 3 -15.00 13.32 0.02
N ARG A 4 -13.82 13.52 -0.57
CA ARG A 4 -12.53 13.77 0.10
C ARG A 4 -12.57 14.86 1.19
N ASN A 5 -13.48 15.84 1.06
CA ASN A 5 -13.59 16.98 1.99
C ASN A 5 -15.00 17.12 2.64
N GLY A 6 -15.89 16.13 2.51
CA GLY A 6 -17.32 16.32 2.82
C GLY A 6 -17.76 15.95 4.23
N HIS A 7 -16.98 15.15 4.97
CA HIS A 7 -17.45 14.48 6.19
C HIS A 7 -16.33 14.36 7.22
N ARG A 8 -15.78 15.51 7.66
CA ARG A 8 -14.66 15.57 8.61
C ARG A 8 -14.93 14.75 9.88
N ASP A 9 -16.18 14.78 10.36
CA ASP A 9 -16.59 14.10 11.60
C ASP A 9 -16.74 12.58 11.44
N VAL A 10 -16.83 12.09 10.19
CA VAL A 10 -16.95 10.66 9.87
C VAL A 10 -15.56 10.00 9.76
N ILE A 11 -14.51 10.77 9.44
CA ILE A 11 -13.15 10.24 9.26
C ILE A 11 -12.65 9.50 10.51
N PRO A 12 -12.74 10.05 11.74
CA PRO A 12 -12.30 9.34 12.94
C PRO A 12 -13.03 8.02 13.15
N GLN A 13 -14.35 7.99 12.89
CA GLN A 13 -15.17 6.79 13.05
C GLN A 13 -14.76 5.70 12.05
N VAL A 14 -14.45 6.08 10.81
CA VAL A 14 -13.94 5.14 9.79
C VAL A 14 -12.56 4.62 10.17
N VAL A 15 -11.65 5.50 10.61
CA VAL A 15 -10.30 5.09 11.04
C VAL A 15 -10.36 4.14 12.24
N GLU A 16 -11.19 4.44 13.23
CA GLU A 16 -11.41 3.60 14.41
C GLU A 16 -12.05 2.26 14.04
N SER A 17 -13.05 2.26 13.16
CA SER A 17 -13.68 1.02 12.70
C SER A 17 -12.73 0.13 11.91
N LEU A 18 -11.76 0.72 11.22
CA LEU A 18 -10.76 -0.02 10.45
C LEU A 18 -9.55 -0.44 11.28
N SER A 19 -9.26 0.22 12.41
CA SER A 19 -8.03 -0.02 13.20
C SER A 19 -7.92 -1.42 13.77
N ILE A 20 -9.05 -2.12 13.93
CA ILE A 20 -9.08 -3.54 14.31
C ILE A 20 -8.61 -4.49 13.20
N SER A 21 -8.52 -3.99 11.96
CA SER A 21 -8.27 -4.78 10.74
C SER A 21 -6.94 -4.46 10.07
N TYR A 22 -6.16 -3.52 10.59
CA TYR A 22 -4.82 -3.20 10.08
C TYR A 22 -3.81 -3.03 11.21
N SER A 23 -2.55 -3.31 10.91
CA SER A 23 -1.43 -2.97 11.80
C SER A 23 -0.84 -1.63 11.38
N ILE A 24 -0.56 -0.77 12.35
CA ILE A 24 0.18 0.48 12.13
C ILE A 24 1.65 0.16 12.34
N ILE A 25 2.46 0.43 11.33
CA ILE A 25 3.92 0.28 11.40
C ILE A 25 4.56 1.65 11.54
N GLY A 26 5.54 1.77 12.45
CA GLY A 26 6.27 3.01 12.69
C GLY A 26 7.10 3.44 11.49
N GLU A 27 7.30 4.75 11.33
CA GLU A 27 8.17 5.27 10.26
C GLU A 27 9.62 4.80 10.42
N ASP A 28 10.09 4.75 11.66
CA ASP A 28 11.42 4.31 12.06
C ASP A 28 11.72 2.86 11.65
N GLU A 29 10.69 2.02 11.52
CA GLU A 29 10.82 0.65 11.03
C GLU A 29 10.96 0.56 9.51
N ILE A 30 10.59 1.61 8.76
CA ILE A 30 10.47 1.60 7.30
C ILE A 30 11.53 2.48 6.62
N PHE A 31 11.96 3.56 7.29
CA PHE A 31 12.71 4.66 6.68
C PHE A 31 13.94 4.24 5.87
N GLU A 32 14.81 3.39 6.44
CA GLU A 32 16.04 2.95 5.76
C GLU A 32 15.74 2.16 4.48
N GLU A 33 14.73 1.28 4.52
CA GLU A 33 14.30 0.52 3.34
C GLU A 33 13.62 1.44 2.31
N ALA A 34 12.83 2.43 2.75
CA ALA A 34 12.24 3.42 1.86
C ALA A 34 13.30 4.27 1.15
N LEU A 35 14.41 4.59 1.84
CA LEU A 35 15.55 5.29 1.25
C LEU A 35 16.28 4.42 0.22
N ASP A 36 16.48 3.13 0.50
CA ASP A 36 17.06 2.18 -0.45
C ASP A 36 16.18 2.07 -1.72
N VAL A 37 14.88 1.84 -1.54
CA VAL A 37 13.90 1.81 -2.64
C VAL A 37 13.95 3.12 -3.46
N ALA A 38 14.02 4.28 -2.81
CA ALA A 38 14.10 5.56 -3.50
C ALA A 38 15.38 5.66 -4.34
N SER A 39 16.51 5.21 -3.78
CA SER A 39 17.81 5.24 -4.46
C SER A 39 17.86 4.33 -5.69
N LEU A 40 17.15 3.20 -5.66
CA LEU A 40 17.12 2.22 -6.74
C LEU A 40 16.12 2.57 -7.84
N THR A 41 14.99 3.19 -7.47
CA THR A 41 13.84 3.32 -8.37
C THR A 41 13.56 4.74 -8.83
N GLY A 42 14.00 5.76 -8.07
CA GLY A 42 13.61 7.15 -8.28
C GLY A 42 12.10 7.42 -8.04
N ALA A 43 11.41 6.52 -7.34
CA ALA A 43 10.01 6.69 -6.96
C ALA A 43 9.81 7.89 -6.01
N SER A 44 8.56 8.35 -5.88
CA SER A 44 8.26 9.47 -4.96
C SER A 44 8.42 9.03 -3.51
N GLY A 45 8.71 9.98 -2.61
CA GLY A 45 8.92 9.67 -1.20
C GLY A 45 7.73 8.93 -0.57
N PHE A 46 6.48 9.25 -0.92
CA PHE A 46 5.33 8.50 -0.40
C PHE A 46 5.26 7.07 -0.95
N ASP A 47 5.51 6.89 -2.25
CA ASP A 47 5.47 5.56 -2.88
C ASP A 47 6.50 4.61 -2.25
N THR A 48 7.68 5.14 -1.90
CA THR A 48 8.76 4.31 -1.36
C THR A 48 8.44 3.70 -0.01
N TYR A 49 7.70 4.39 0.87
CA TYR A 49 7.29 3.79 2.16
C TYR A 49 6.37 2.59 1.96
N PHE A 50 5.41 2.67 1.04
CA PHE A 50 4.49 1.56 0.79
C PHE A 50 5.19 0.39 0.11
N ILE A 51 6.10 0.65 -0.84
CA ILE A 51 6.90 -0.39 -1.50
C ILE A 51 7.84 -1.05 -0.47
N ALA A 52 8.53 -0.25 0.34
CA ALA A 52 9.41 -0.73 1.40
C ALA A 52 8.66 -1.57 2.44
N LEU A 53 7.50 -1.11 2.89
CA LEU A 53 6.67 -1.87 3.82
C LEU A 53 6.25 -3.22 3.24
N ALA A 54 5.79 -3.26 1.98
CA ALA A 54 5.44 -4.51 1.31
C ALA A 54 6.66 -5.45 1.21
N LYS A 55 7.85 -4.91 0.92
CA LYS A 55 9.10 -5.68 0.87
C LYS A 55 9.48 -6.27 2.23
N LEU A 56 9.46 -5.46 3.29
CA LEU A 56 9.81 -5.88 4.66
C LEU A 56 8.86 -6.97 5.19
N MET A 57 7.57 -6.86 4.87
CA MET A 57 6.55 -7.80 5.33
C MET A 57 6.40 -9.03 4.41
N GLY A 58 7.12 -9.08 3.28
CA GLY A 58 6.91 -10.09 2.24
C GLY A 58 5.47 -10.10 1.70
N GLY A 59 4.82 -8.93 1.71
CA GLY A 59 3.41 -8.75 1.39
C GLY A 59 3.15 -8.36 -0.06
N LEU A 60 1.87 -8.47 -0.44
CA LEU A 60 1.37 -7.96 -1.71
C LEU A 60 1.20 -6.44 -1.66
N LEU A 61 1.75 -5.71 -2.63
CA LEU A 61 1.48 -4.27 -2.75
C LEU A 61 0.22 -4.05 -3.58
N ILE A 62 -0.90 -3.72 -2.92
CA ILE A 62 -2.14 -3.35 -3.62
C ILE A 62 -2.13 -1.85 -3.87
N THR A 63 -2.20 -1.44 -5.14
CA THR A 63 -2.23 -0.02 -5.53
C THR A 63 -3.10 0.19 -6.76
N ASP A 64 -3.59 1.41 -6.95
CA ASP A 64 -4.16 1.82 -8.23
C ASP A 64 -3.16 2.62 -9.08
N ASP A 65 -1.96 2.92 -8.58
CA ASP A 65 -0.95 3.68 -9.32
C ASP A 65 -0.03 2.75 -10.15
N VAL A 66 -0.13 2.87 -11.48
CA VAL A 66 0.67 2.08 -12.44
C VAL A 66 2.18 2.34 -12.28
N LYS A 67 2.58 3.58 -11.99
CA LYS A 67 4.00 3.93 -11.85
C LYS A 67 4.56 3.31 -10.57
N MET A 68 3.81 3.37 -9.48
CA MET A 68 4.16 2.72 -8.22
C MET A 68 4.28 1.20 -8.37
N ALA A 69 3.34 0.55 -9.05
CA ALA A 69 3.38 -0.89 -9.32
C ALA A 69 4.67 -1.30 -10.07
N ARG A 70 5.05 -0.54 -11.10
CA ARG A 70 6.30 -0.79 -11.84
C ARG A 70 7.56 -0.60 -11.00
N HIS A 71 7.58 0.41 -10.13
CA HIS A 71 8.68 0.60 -9.19
C HIS A 71 8.79 -0.57 -8.20
N ALA A 72 7.67 -1.07 -7.69
CA ALA A 72 7.63 -2.24 -6.82
C ALA A 72 8.20 -3.50 -7.49
N GLU A 73 7.77 -3.80 -8.72
CA GLU A 73 8.28 -4.93 -9.50
C GLU A 73 9.80 -4.86 -9.69
N SER A 74 10.33 -3.65 -9.96
CA SER A 74 11.77 -3.46 -10.19
C SER A 74 12.64 -3.77 -8.97
N VAL A 75 12.07 -3.81 -7.77
CA VAL A 75 12.74 -4.17 -6.51
C VAL A 75 12.26 -5.51 -5.93
N GLY A 76 11.57 -6.32 -6.73
CA GLY A 76 11.15 -7.67 -6.38
C GLY A 76 9.90 -7.76 -5.49
N VAL A 77 9.14 -6.68 -5.34
CA VAL A 77 7.84 -6.67 -4.65
C VAL A 77 6.75 -7.02 -5.65
N THR A 78 5.84 -7.93 -5.31
CA THR A 78 4.68 -8.27 -6.15
C THR A 78 3.59 -7.22 -6.00
N PRO A 79 3.23 -6.46 -7.06
CA PRO A 79 2.06 -5.59 -6.99
C PRO A 79 0.78 -6.32 -7.40
N LEU A 80 -0.35 -5.78 -6.97
CA LEU A 80 -1.67 -6.00 -7.54
C LEU A 80 -2.26 -4.64 -7.91
N LEU A 81 -2.48 -4.43 -9.21
CA LEU A 81 -2.99 -3.18 -9.75
C LEU A 81 -4.52 -3.18 -9.79
N LEU A 82 -5.15 -2.40 -8.91
CA LEU A 82 -6.60 -2.40 -8.66
C LEU A 82 -7.43 -2.15 -9.92
N ARG A 83 -7.11 -1.12 -10.72
CA ARG A 83 -7.79 -0.82 -12.00
C ARG A 83 -7.81 -1.96 -13.02
N GLU A 84 -6.85 -2.88 -12.95
CA GLU A 84 -6.71 -4.00 -13.89
C GLU A 84 -7.18 -5.32 -13.28
N THR A 85 -7.63 -5.30 -12.03
CA THR A 85 -8.00 -6.50 -11.28
C THR A 85 -9.53 -6.64 -11.17
N THR A 86 -10.03 -7.87 -11.32
CA THR A 86 -11.44 -8.20 -11.08
C THR A 86 -11.71 -8.42 -9.59
N GLU A 87 -12.96 -8.18 -9.16
CA GLU A 87 -13.36 -8.48 -7.78
C GLU A 87 -13.18 -9.97 -7.42
N GLU A 88 -13.42 -10.87 -8.37
CA GLU A 88 -13.20 -12.31 -8.20
C GLU A 88 -11.73 -12.60 -7.91
N HIS A 89 -10.81 -12.06 -8.71
CA HIS A 89 -9.39 -12.24 -8.48
C HIS A 89 -8.96 -11.67 -7.13
N LEU A 90 -9.40 -10.46 -6.76
CA LEU A 90 -9.11 -9.87 -5.45
C LEU A 90 -9.53 -10.79 -4.29
N ARG A 91 -10.69 -11.45 -4.38
CA ARG A 91 -11.14 -12.38 -3.34
C ARG A 91 -10.22 -13.59 -3.23
N ASP A 92 -9.75 -14.12 -4.36
CA ASP A 92 -8.86 -15.27 -4.36
C ASP A 92 -7.51 -14.94 -3.70
N VAL A 93 -6.89 -13.80 -4.04
CA VAL A 93 -5.57 -13.43 -3.48
C VAL A 93 -5.63 -12.99 -2.02
N LEU A 94 -6.77 -12.49 -1.56
CA LEU A 94 -6.98 -12.02 -0.18
C LEU A 94 -7.63 -13.07 0.73
N SER A 95 -7.95 -14.25 0.19
CA SER A 95 -8.47 -15.34 1.01
C SER A 95 -7.39 -15.83 1.97
N PRO A 96 -7.68 -15.97 3.27
CA PRO A 96 -6.72 -16.58 4.18
C PRO A 96 -6.39 -18.01 3.72
N PRO A 97 -5.15 -18.47 3.93
CA PRO A 97 -4.73 -19.84 3.60
C PRO A 97 -5.53 -20.90 4.36
#